data_AF-A0A8J8Q6K8-F1
#
_entry.id   AF-A0A8J8Q6K8-F1
#
_cell.length_a   1.000
_cell.length_b   1.000
_cell.length_c   1.000
_cell.angle_alpha   90.00
_cell.angle_beta   90.00
_cell.angle_gamma   90.00
#
_symmetry.space_group_name_H-M   'P 1'
#
loop_
_entity.id
_entity.type
_entity.pdbx_description
1 polymer ?
#
loop_
_entity_poly.entity_id
_entity_poly.type
_entity_poly.pdbx_seq_one_letter_code
_entity_poly.pdbx_strand_id
1 'polypeptide(L)'
;MADVPDAETVETEDEYIHVRFRDPDRYDEIRTPDWAEDPAESVSEGSEVRTGKVEGEDDWEVTSVLIEKHVGEEKAEEQAREIVEKIES
;
A
#
# COMPACT_ATOMS: atom_id res chain seq x y z
N MET A 1 -12.40 15.05 -1.44
CA MET A 1 -11.41 14.36 -2.28
C MET A 1 -10.28 14.07 -1.34
N ALA A 2 -10.20 12.83 -0.85
CA ALA A 2 -9.08 12.44 -0.01
C ALA A 2 -7.83 12.56 -0.89
N ASP A 3 -6.87 13.36 -0.46
CA ASP A 3 -5.56 13.45 -1.08
C ASP A 3 -4.90 12.09 -0.81
N VAL A 4 -5.05 11.14 -1.75
CA VAL A 4 -4.29 9.90 -1.71
C VAL A 4 -2.82 10.32 -1.73
N PRO A 5 -2.04 10.01 -0.68
CA PRO A 5 -0.65 10.42 -0.64
C PRO A 5 0.07 9.87 -1.86
N ASP A 6 0.92 10.69 -2.48
CA ASP A 6 1.83 10.19 -3.51
C ASP A 6 2.85 9.24 -2.86
N ALA A 7 3.38 8.31 -3.64
CA ALA A 7 4.43 7.40 -3.17
C ALA A 7 5.65 8.22 -2.70
N GLU A 8 6.01 8.10 -1.42
CA GLU A 8 7.23 8.69 -0.88
C GLU A 8 8.47 8.03 -1.46
N THR A 9 8.40 6.71 -1.68
CA THR A 9 9.53 5.90 -2.13
C THR A 9 9.04 4.68 -2.88
N VAL A 10 9.69 4.38 -4.00
CA VAL A 10 9.49 3.17 -4.80
C VAL A 10 10.82 2.45 -4.86
N GLU A 11 10.90 1.29 -4.22
CA GLU A 11 12.12 0.49 -4.15
C GLU A 11 11.82 -0.94 -4.60
N THR A 12 12.60 -1.45 -5.54
CA THR A 12 12.50 -2.86 -5.93
C THR A 12 13.34 -3.70 -4.98
N GLU A 13 12.71 -4.53 -4.14
CA GLU A 13 13.37 -5.40 -3.17
C GLU A 13 12.92 -6.86 -3.35
N ASP A 14 13.89 -7.78 -3.38
CA ASP A 14 13.67 -9.21 -3.63
C ASP A 14 12.84 -9.54 -4.88
N GLU A 15 11.57 -9.92 -4.69
CA GLU A 15 10.61 -10.32 -5.74
C GLU A 15 9.49 -9.29 -5.92
N TYR A 16 9.52 -8.21 -5.15
CA TYR A 16 8.46 -7.21 -5.08
C TYR A 16 9.01 -5.79 -5.24
N ILE A 17 8.14 -4.87 -5.62
CA ILE A 17 8.35 -3.44 -5.65
C ILE A 17 7.60 -2.88 -4.44
N HIS A 18 8.36 -2.32 -3.51
CA HIS A 18 7.88 -1.72 -2.29
C HIS A 18 7.56 -0.25 -2.59
N VAL A 19 6.27 0.05 -2.69
CA VAL A 19 5.75 1.41 -2.84
C VAL A 19 5.34 1.91 -1.46
N ARG A 20 6.12 2.81 -0.88
CA ARG A 20 5.85 3.39 0.44
C ARG A 20 5.09 4.70 0.29
N PHE A 21 3.97 4.82 1.00
CA PHE A 21 3.13 6.02 1.00
C PHE A 21 3.24 6.83 2.27
N ARG A 22 3.46 6.14 3.40
CA ARG A 22 3.54 6.75 4.74
C ARG A 22 4.60 6.04 5.57
N ASP A 23 5.30 6.79 6.41
CA ASP A 23 6.25 6.24 7.38
C ASP A 23 5.60 5.18 8.29
N PRO A 24 6.13 3.96 8.36
CA PRO A 24 5.65 2.94 9.31
C PRO A 24 5.88 3.35 10.78
N ASP A 25 6.88 4.19 11.06
CA ASP A 25 7.26 4.64 12.40
C ASP A 25 6.20 5.52 13.10
N ARG A 26 5.18 6.00 12.39
CA ARG A 26 4.07 6.76 12.96
C ARG A 26 2.95 5.88 13.55
N TYR A 27 3.01 4.57 13.31
CA TYR A 27 1.96 3.62 13.67
C TYR A 27 2.42 2.74 14.84
N ASP A 28 1.52 2.49 15.78
CA ASP A 28 1.75 1.56 16.89
C ASP A 28 1.77 0.10 16.43
N GLU A 29 0.94 -0.23 15.44
CA GLU A 29 0.73 -1.58 14.97
C GLU A 29 0.67 -1.62 13.44
N ILE A 30 1.47 -2.48 12.81
CA ILE A 30 1.47 -2.66 11.35
C ILE A 30 1.09 -4.09 11.03
N ARG A 31 0.10 -4.26 10.14
CA ARG A 31 -0.40 -5.57 9.70
C ARG A 31 -0.81 -5.53 8.23
N THR A 32 -0.91 -6.72 7.62
CA THR A 32 -1.46 -6.95 6.28
C THR A 32 -2.86 -7.54 6.45
N PRO A 33 -3.92 -6.72 6.45
CA PRO A 33 -5.26 -7.23 6.69
C PRO A 33 -5.91 -7.75 5.40
N ASP A 34 -6.70 -8.80 5.52
CA ASP A 34 -7.37 -9.47 4.40
C ASP A 34 -8.35 -8.53 3.66
N TRP A 35 -8.91 -7.53 4.34
CA TRP A 35 -9.80 -6.55 3.71
C TRP A 35 -9.08 -5.66 2.69
N ALA A 36 -7.75 -5.49 2.83
CA ALA A 36 -6.92 -4.74 1.89
C ALA A 36 -6.36 -5.63 0.78
N GLU A 37 -6.40 -6.96 0.95
CA GLU A 37 -5.96 -7.95 -0.04
C GLU A 37 -6.91 -8.00 -1.25
N ASP A 38 -8.23 -8.06 -1.01
CA ASP A 38 -9.26 -8.12 -2.06
C ASP A 38 -9.18 -6.94 -3.07
N PRO A 39 -9.13 -5.66 -2.65
CA PRO A 39 -8.97 -4.54 -3.58
C PRO A 39 -7.59 -4.51 -4.23
N ALA A 40 -6.55 -5.01 -3.55
CA ALA A 40 -5.20 -5.09 -4.09
C ALA A 40 -5.10 -6.10 -5.22
N GLU A 41 -5.57 -7.33 -4.99
CA GLU A 41 -5.63 -8.39 -5.99
C GLU A 41 -6.47 -7.98 -7.20
N SER A 42 -7.54 -7.21 -6.97
CA SER A 42 -8.37 -6.66 -8.06
C SER A 42 -7.61 -5.72 -9.00
N VAL A 43 -6.53 -5.07 -8.55
CA VAL A 43 -5.72 -4.15 -9.36
C VAL A 43 -4.47 -4.86 -9.87
N SER A 44 -3.84 -5.67 -9.02
CA SER A 44 -2.61 -6.41 -9.31
C SER A 44 -2.64 -7.77 -8.61
N GLU A 45 -2.75 -8.84 -9.39
CA GLU A 45 -2.69 -10.21 -8.87
C GLU A 45 -1.35 -10.44 -8.15
N GLY A 46 -1.39 -10.91 -6.90
CA GLY A 46 -0.19 -11.14 -6.09
C GLY A 46 0.37 -9.91 -5.37
N SER A 47 -0.38 -8.81 -5.31
CA SER A 47 -0.01 -7.64 -4.50
C SER A 47 -0.41 -7.78 -3.04
N GLU A 48 0.40 -7.21 -2.14
CA GLU A 48 0.16 -7.21 -0.70
C GLU A 48 0.15 -5.78 -0.15
N VAL A 49 -0.81 -5.46 0.72
CA VAL A 49 -0.92 -4.12 1.30
C VAL A 49 -0.59 -4.15 2.78
N ARG A 50 0.45 -3.42 3.18
CA ARG A 50 0.72 -3.17 4.59
C ARG A 50 -0.05 -1.94 5.04
N THR A 51 -0.78 -2.11 6.13
CA THR A 51 -1.55 -1.06 6.79
C THR A 51 -1.06 -0.86 8.21
N GLY A 52 -1.16 0.36 8.70
CA GLY A 52 -0.75 0.79 10.02
C GLY A 52 -1.96 1.30 10.78
N LYS A 53 -2.08 0.88 12.05
CA LYS A 53 -3.08 1.39 12.97
C LYS A 53 -2.57 2.66 13.63
N VAL A 54 -3.32 3.75 13.49
CA VAL A 54 -2.97 5.04 14.08
C VAL A 54 -3.19 5.00 15.60
N GLU A 55 -2.26 5.56 16.36
CA GLU A 55 -2.37 5.65 17.82
C GLU A 55 -3.61 6.49 18.20
N GLY A 56 -4.57 5.88 18.89
CA GLY A 56 -5.76 6.58 19.39
C GLY A 56 -6.93 6.67 18.40
N GLU A 57 -6.79 6.09 17.21
CA GLU A 57 -7.88 5.94 16.24
C GLU A 57 -8.11 4.44 15.96
N ASP A 58 -9.35 4.09 15.60
CA ASP A 58 -9.67 2.73 15.15
C ASP A 58 -9.47 2.56 13.63
N ASP A 59 -9.05 3.62 12.95
CA ASP A 59 -8.76 3.66 11.53
C ASP A 59 -7.38 3.04 11.22
N TRP A 60 -7.34 2.35 10.08
CA TRP A 60 -6.16 1.72 9.51
C TRP A 60 -5.81 2.45 8.23
N GLU A 61 -4.55 2.84 8.10
CA GLU A 61 -4.06 3.57 6.94
C GLU A 61 -3.07 2.72 6.15
N VAL A 62 -3.05 2.86 4.83
CA VAL A 62 -2.05 2.19 4.02
C VAL A 62 -0.66 2.81 4.26
N THR A 63 0.31 1.99 4.63
CA THR A 63 1.71 2.42 4.82
C THR A 63 2.52 2.17 3.58
N SER A 64 2.38 0.98 3.00
CA SER A 64 3.14 0.54 1.84
C SER A 64 2.43 -0.58 1.11
N VAL A 65 2.54 -0.58 -0.22
CA VAL A 65 2.02 -1.64 -1.09
C VAL A 65 3.20 -2.38 -1.71
N LEU A 66 3.14 -3.70 -1.68
CA LEU A 66 4.06 -4.60 -2.37
C LEU A 66 3.39 -5.04 -3.67
N ILE A 67 4.04 -4.73 -4.79
CA ILE A 67 3.60 -5.17 -6.14
C ILE A 67 4.65 -6.15 -6.67
N GLU A 68 4.29 -7.18 -7.40
CA GLU A 68 5.31 -8.06 -8.00
C GLU A 68 6.26 -7.29 -8.92
N LYS A 69 7.58 -7.56 -8.82
CA LYS A 69 8.57 -6.86 -9.65
C LYS A 69 8.40 -7.05 -11.15
N HIS A 70 7.66 -8.08 -11.56
CA HIS A 70 7.38 -8.38 -12.97
C HIS A 70 6.53 -7.27 -13.62
N VAL A 71 5.77 -6.52 -12.83
CA VAL A 71 4.89 -5.43 -13.27
C VAL A 71 5.69 -4.19 -13.69
N GLY A 72 6.82 -3.94 -13.04
CA GLY A 72 7.70 -2.79 -13.27
C GLY A 72 7.36 -1.56 -12.42
N GLU A 73 8.37 -0.75 -12.09
CA GLU A 73 8.30 0.35 -11.10
C GLU A 73 7.25 1.42 -11.43
N GLU A 74 7.21 1.91 -12.68
CA GLU A 74 6.21 2.90 -13.11
C GLU A 74 4.77 2.39 -12.90
N LYS A 75 4.53 1.13 -13.26
CA LYS A 75 3.19 0.55 -13.17
C LYS A 75 2.84 0.12 -11.75
N ALA A 76 3.83 -0.29 -10.96
CA ALA A 76 3.68 -0.56 -9.55
C ALA A 76 3.24 0.70 -8.79
N GLU A 77 3.84 1.86 -9.07
CA GLU A 77 3.43 3.13 -8.47
C GLU A 77 1.97 3.47 -8.81
N GLU A 78 1.59 3.36 -10.09
CA GLU A 78 0.21 3.64 -10.54
C GLU A 78 -0.81 2.69 -9.89
N GLN A 79 -0.53 1.38 -9.90
CA GLN A 79 -1.40 0.38 -9.27
C GLN A 79 -1.49 0.57 -7.77
N ALA A 80 -0.37 0.80 -7.10
CA ALA A 80 -0.35 1.04 -5.67
C ALA A 80 -1.20 2.26 -5.30
N ARG A 81 -1.14 3.35 -6.07
CA ARG A 81 -1.99 4.52 -5.88
C ARG A 81 -3.48 4.18 -6.04
N GLU A 82 -3.83 3.41 -7.07
CA GLU A 82 -5.22 2.98 -7.30
C GLU A 82 -5.74 2.09 -6.15
N ILE A 83 -4.89 1.24 -5.58
CA ILE A 83 -5.23 0.40 -4.44
C ILE A 83 -5.51 1.26 -3.20
N VAL A 84 -4.63 2.22 -2.90
CA VAL A 84 -4.86 3.14 -1.77
C VAL A 84 -6.15 3.94 -1.98
N GLU A 85 -6.39 4.43 -3.19
CA GLU A 85 -7.62 5.16 -3.52
C GLU A 85 -8.86 4.28 -3.31
N LYS A 86 -8.85 3.02 -3.74
CA LYS A 86 -9.95 2.07 -3.52
C LYS A 86 -10.19 1.76 -2.05
N ILE A 87 -9.12 1.69 -1.26
CA ILE A 87 -9.17 1.40 0.17
C ILE A 87 -9.71 2.60 0.96
N GLU A 88 -9.30 3.82 0.62
CA GLU A 88 -9.69 5.05 1.32
C GLU A 88 -10.96 5.72 0.72
N SER A 89 -11.67 5.05 -0.20
CA SER A 89 -12.89 5.57 -0.89
C SER A 89 -14.23 5.23 -0.22
#